data_AF-A0AAV8ZZL1-F1
#
_entry.id   AF-A0AAV8ZZL1-F1
#
_cell.length_a   1.000
_cell.length_b   1.000
_cell.length_c   1.000
_cell.angle_alpha   90.00
_cell.angle_beta   90.00
_cell.angle_gamma   90.00
#
_symmetry.space_group_name_H-M   'P 1'
#
loop_
_entity.id
_entity.type
_entity.pdbx_description
1 polymer ?
#
loop_
_entity_poly.entity_id
_entity_poly.type
_entity_poly.pdbx_seq_one_letter_code
_entity_poly.pdbx_strand_id
1 'polypeptide(L)'
;MLVDLQKIKASYSVSGSNNPSQCRSTSVPSTVNVHPPNISKTKGSGKRLKGGKEIPMEEMGNRRTCSVCGKKEKHNARTCPKLKEMLSQNTQDDPIAFNETQASTFD
;
A
#
# COMPACT_ATOMS: atom_id res chain seq x y z
N MET A 1 -8.83 -12.82 14.17
CA MET A 1 -9.40 -11.71 13.36
C MET A 1 -10.67 -12.23 12.73
N LEU A 2 -11.83 -11.93 13.34
CA LEU A 2 -13.13 -12.23 12.73
C LEU A 2 -13.28 -11.36 11.48
N VAL A 3 -13.69 -11.95 10.38
CA VAL A 3 -14.04 -11.20 9.17
C VAL A 3 -15.54 -10.92 9.22
N ASP A 4 -15.90 -9.65 9.39
CA ASP A 4 -17.29 -9.20 9.37
C ASP A 4 -17.86 -9.38 7.95
N LEU A 5 -18.76 -10.35 7.81
CA LEU A 5 -19.50 -10.57 6.58
C LEU A 5 -20.56 -9.47 6.46
N GLN A 6 -20.25 -8.43 5.67
CA GLN A 6 -21.22 -7.40 5.30
C GLN A 6 -22.42 -8.06 4.61
N LYS A 7 -23.53 -8.14 5.34
CA LYS A 7 -24.85 -8.55 4.83
C LYS A 7 -25.27 -7.57 3.74
N ILE A 8 -25.12 -7.97 2.49
CA ILE A 8 -25.77 -7.29 1.37
C ILE A 8 -27.27 -7.59 1.50
N LYS A 9 -28.05 -6.64 2.02
CA LYS A 9 -29.51 -6.65 1.89
C LYS A 9 -29.85 -6.25 0.46
N ALA A 10 -30.14 -7.23 -0.40
CA ALA A 10 -30.73 -6.94 -1.70
C ALA A 10 -32.23 -6.64 -1.49
N SER A 11 -32.59 -5.36 -1.44
CA SER A 11 -33.99 -4.92 -1.60
C SER A 11 -34.20 -4.56 -3.06
N TYR A 12 -34.55 -5.54 -3.90
CA TYR A 12 -35.05 -5.26 -5.23
C TYR A 12 -36.58 -5.44 -5.22
N SER A 13 -37.29 -4.36 -5.53
CA SER A 13 -38.73 -4.37 -5.79
C SER A 13 -38.94 -4.71 -7.26
N VAL A 14 -39.55 -5.87 -7.56
CA VAL A 14 -40.00 -6.21 -8.91
C VAL A 14 -41.40 -5.64 -9.10
N SER A 15 -41.50 -4.61 -9.94
CA SER A 15 -42.76 -4.10 -10.46
C SER A 15 -42.86 -4.35 -11.96
N GLY A 16 -43.92 -5.08 -12.36
CA GLY A 16 -44.40 -5.20 -13.74
C GLY A 16 -43.78 -6.36 -14.54
N SER A 17 -44.48 -7.03 -15.46
CA SER A 17 -45.90 -7.08 -15.82
C SER A 17 -46.06 -8.26 -16.77
N ASN A 18 -47.14 -9.02 -16.57
CA ASN A 18 -47.64 -10.19 -17.30
C ASN A 18 -47.40 -10.18 -18.83
N ASN A 19 -46.70 -11.18 -19.38
CA ASN A 19 -46.74 -11.54 -20.79
C ASN A 19 -46.88 -13.07 -20.93
N PRO A 20 -47.94 -13.60 -21.60
CA PRO A 20 -48.22 -15.03 -21.64
C PRO A 20 -47.43 -15.70 -22.76
N SER A 21 -46.13 -15.83 -22.59
CA SER A 21 -45.34 -16.92 -23.19
C SER A 21 -45.09 -17.93 -22.08
N GLN A 22 -46.12 -18.72 -21.79
CA GLN A 22 -46.23 -19.52 -20.57
C GLN A 22 -45.20 -20.67 -20.55
N CYS A 23 -44.00 -20.41 -20.05
CA CYS A 23 -43.13 -21.48 -19.56
C CYS A 23 -43.74 -22.01 -18.25
N ARG A 24 -44.23 -23.26 -18.32
CA ARG A 24 -44.86 -24.07 -17.25
C ARG A 24 -44.77 -23.48 -15.84
N SER A 25 -45.94 -23.17 -15.27
CA SER A 25 -46.13 -22.74 -13.89
C SER A 25 -45.66 -23.83 -12.89
N THR A 26 -44.37 -23.86 -12.58
CA THR A 26 -43.90 -24.53 -11.36
C THR A 26 -44.05 -23.53 -10.21
N SER A 27 -44.77 -23.92 -9.15
CA SER A 27 -44.88 -23.12 -7.94
C SER A 27 -43.49 -22.74 -7.43
N VAL A 28 -43.22 -21.44 -7.31
CA VAL A 28 -41.94 -20.93 -6.81
C VAL A 28 -41.76 -21.43 -5.37
N PRO A 29 -40.68 -22.17 -5.06
CA PRO A 29 -40.47 -22.68 -3.71
C PRO A 29 -40.26 -21.53 -2.73
N SER A 30 -40.85 -21.64 -1.53
CA SER A 30 -40.76 -20.65 -0.45
C SER A 30 -39.36 -20.50 0.13
N THR A 31 -38.50 -21.50 -0.08
CA THR A 31 -37.10 -21.50 0.35
C THR A 31 -36.21 -22.02 -0.76
N VAL A 32 -35.21 -21.24 -1.15
CA VAL A 32 -34.16 -21.63 -2.10
C VAL A 32 -32.84 -21.64 -1.35
N ASN A 33 -32.20 -22.80 -1.28
CA ASN A 33 -30.87 -22.92 -0.70
C ASN A 33 -29.82 -22.70 -1.79
N VAL A 34 -29.25 -21.50 -1.84
CA VAL A 34 -28.23 -21.13 -2.82
C VAL A 34 -26.86 -21.48 -2.25
N HIS A 35 -26.21 -22.49 -2.81
CA HIS A 35 -24.83 -22.81 -2.48
C HIS A 35 -23.86 -21.79 -3.11
N PRO A 36 -22.75 -21.43 -2.43
CA PRO A 36 -21.68 -20.67 -3.06
C PRO A 36 -21.18 -21.36 -4.33
N PRO A 37 -20.85 -20.61 -5.39
CA PRO A 37 -20.30 -21.21 -6.59
C PRO A 37 -18.98 -21.93 -6.28
N ASN A 38 -18.70 -22.99 -7.03
CA ASN A 38 -17.41 -23.67 -6.92
C ASN A 38 -16.30 -22.72 -7.43
N ILE A 39 -15.35 -22.39 -6.56
CA ILE A 39 -14.24 -21.50 -6.92
C ILE A 39 -13.21 -22.31 -7.70
N SER A 40 -13.20 -22.14 -9.03
CA SER A 40 -12.18 -22.75 -9.90
C SER A 40 -10.88 -21.92 -9.91
N LYS A 41 -9.72 -22.58 -9.82
CA LYS A 41 -8.41 -21.95 -10.02
C LYS A 41 -8.05 -21.97 -11.50
N THR A 42 -8.00 -20.79 -12.14
CA THR A 42 -7.59 -20.62 -13.54
C THR A 42 -6.08 -20.45 -13.67
N LYS A 43 -5.53 -20.56 -14.90
CA LYS A 43 -4.11 -20.28 -15.17
C LYS A 43 -3.79 -18.85 -14.73
N GLY A 44 -2.80 -18.68 -13.84
CA GLY A 44 -2.45 -17.38 -13.27
C GLY A 44 -3.19 -17.02 -11.99
N SER A 45 -4.10 -17.86 -11.50
CA SER A 45 -4.64 -17.71 -10.14
C SER A 45 -3.59 -18.12 -9.12
N GLY A 46 -3.24 -17.19 -8.22
CA GLY A 46 -2.22 -17.39 -7.18
C GLY A 46 -1.15 -16.30 -7.18
N LYS A 47 -0.39 -16.23 -6.09
CA LYS A 47 0.79 -15.35 -6.03
C LYS A 47 1.91 -15.93 -6.87
N ARG A 48 2.67 -15.07 -7.54
CA ARG A 48 3.87 -15.46 -8.28
C ARG A 48 4.90 -16.08 -7.32
N LEU A 49 5.47 -17.23 -7.68
CA LEU A 49 6.62 -17.79 -6.98
C LEU A 49 7.88 -16.99 -7.34
N LYS A 50 8.66 -16.66 -6.30
CA LYS A 50 9.93 -15.93 -6.42
C LYS A 50 10.97 -16.86 -7.05
N GLY A 51 11.73 -16.37 -8.03
CA GLY A 51 12.76 -17.15 -8.70
C GLY A 51 14.02 -17.36 -7.84
N GLY A 52 14.85 -18.34 -8.20
CA GLY A 52 16.05 -18.70 -7.42
C GLY A 52 17.08 -17.56 -7.26
N LYS A 53 17.14 -16.60 -8.18
CA LYS A 53 17.99 -15.40 -8.05
C LYS A 53 17.36 -14.31 -7.17
N GLU A 54 16.04 -14.25 -7.14
CA GLU A 54 15.30 -13.20 -6.45
C GLU A 54 15.28 -13.44 -4.93
N ILE A 55 15.27 -14.69 -4.47
CA ILE A 55 15.28 -15.02 -3.03
C ILE A 55 16.58 -14.55 -2.35
N PRO A 56 17.79 -14.88 -2.86
CA PRO A 56 19.05 -14.44 -2.24
C PRO A 56 19.28 -12.93 -2.36
N MET A 57 18.82 -12.29 -3.44
CA MET A 57 18.93 -10.85 -3.64
C MET A 57 18.16 -10.07 -2.57
N GLU A 58 16.97 -10.52 -2.21
CA GLU A 58 16.15 -9.91 -1.16
C GLU A 58 16.82 -10.05 0.22
N GLU A 59 17.42 -11.20 0.49
CA GLU A 59 18.18 -11.43 1.73
C GLU A 59 19.48 -10.59 1.78
N MET A 60 20.18 -10.47 0.66
CA MET A 60 21.44 -9.71 0.57
C MET A 60 21.24 -8.20 0.75
N GLY A 61 20.06 -7.66 0.43
CA GLY A 61 19.71 -6.26 0.68
C GLY A 61 19.90 -5.83 2.14
N ASN A 62 19.75 -6.76 3.09
CA ASN A 62 19.91 -6.51 4.53
C ASN A 62 21.35 -6.74 5.04
N ARG A 63 22.28 -7.20 4.20
CA ARG A 63 23.66 -7.50 4.63
C ARG A 63 24.57 -6.28 4.65
N ARG A 64 24.20 -5.20 3.95
CA ARG A 64 24.98 -3.96 3.93
C ARG A 64 24.86 -3.22 5.26
N THR A 65 26.01 -2.90 5.85
CA THR A 65 26.09 -2.00 7.01
C THR A 65 26.04 -0.56 6.54
N CYS A 66 25.19 0.25 7.15
CA CYS A 66 25.22 1.69 6.95
C CYS A 66 26.48 2.28 7.60
N SER A 67 27.29 3.06 6.88
CA SER A 67 28.49 3.69 7.44
C SER A 67 28.19 4.81 8.44
N VAL A 68 26.99 5.41 8.39
CA VAL A 68 26.59 6.52 9.28
C VAL A 68 26.14 6.02 10.64
N CYS A 69 25.33 4.96 10.69
CA CYS A 69 24.76 4.44 11.94
C CYS A 69 25.29 3.07 12.36
N GLY A 70 26.08 2.40 11.51
CA GLY A 70 26.66 1.07 11.77
C GLY A 70 25.67 -0.10 11.66
N LYS A 71 24.38 0.14 11.42
CA LYS A 71 23.34 -0.89 11.43
C LYS A 71 23.19 -1.61 10.09
N LYS A 72 22.83 -2.90 10.13
CA LYS A 72 22.47 -3.76 8.99
C LYS A 72 20.96 -3.72 8.75
N GLU A 73 20.47 -2.57 8.31
CA GLU A 73 19.04 -2.35 8.05
C GLU A 73 18.81 -2.03 6.56
N LYS A 74 17.55 -1.88 6.14
CA LYS A 74 17.14 -1.54 4.77
C LYS A 74 17.43 -0.07 4.40
N HIS A 75 18.59 0.45 4.75
CA HIS A 75 19.03 1.79 4.36
C HIS A 75 20.55 1.83 4.14
N ASN A 76 21.02 2.79 3.37
CA ASN A 76 22.44 3.06 3.19
C ASN A 76 22.81 4.42 3.81
N ALA A 77 24.07 4.83 3.70
CA ALA A 77 24.54 6.10 4.24
C ALA A 77 23.74 7.33 3.76
N ARG A 78 23.34 7.34 2.47
CA ARG A 78 22.61 8.46 1.85
C ARG A 78 21.17 8.56 2.32
N THR A 79 20.55 7.43 2.67
CA THR A 79 19.16 7.36 3.14
C THR A 79 19.07 7.08 4.64
N CYS A 80 20.16 7.29 5.38
CA CYS A 80 20.20 7.00 6.81
C CYS A 80 19.32 8.01 7.57
N PRO A 81 18.39 7.55 8.41
CA PRO A 81 17.54 8.46 9.20
C PRO A 81 18.36 9.31 10.18
N LYS A 82 19.44 8.75 10.73
CA LYS A 82 20.37 9.48 11.62
C LYS A 82 21.06 10.64 10.91
N LEU A 83 21.37 10.49 9.61
CA LEU A 83 21.93 11.58 8.82
C LEU A 83 20.93 12.74 8.72
N LYS A 84 19.64 12.43 8.49
CA LYS A 84 18.58 13.44 8.41
C LYS A 84 18.39 14.20 9.73
N GLU A 85 18.50 13.50 10.85
CA GLU A 85 18.47 14.10 12.19
C GLU A 85 19.64 15.07 12.41
N MET A 86 20.86 14.67 12.06
CA MET A 86 22.05 15.53 12.13
C MET A 86 21.95 16.77 11.22
N LEU A 87 21.34 16.64 10.04
CA LEU A 87 21.08 17.78 9.14
C LEU A 87 20.05 18.75 9.71
N SER A 88 19.02 18.24 10.38
CA SER A 88 17.95 19.09 10.94
C SER A 88 18.37 19.91 12.17
N GLN A 89 19.48 19.56 12.80
CA GLN A 89 20.00 20.26 13.98
C GLN A 89 21.00 21.37 13.63
N ASN A 90 21.41 21.51 12.36
CA ASN A 90 22.41 22.49 11.91
C ASN A 90 21.81 23.74 11.25
N THR A 91 20.51 23.99 11.38
CA THR A 91 19.84 25.19 10.81
C THR A 91 19.33 26.16 11.87
N GLN A 92 19.98 26.22 13.03
CA GLN A 92 19.70 27.21 14.07
C GLN A 92 20.99 27.88 14.53
N ASP A 93 21.81 28.37 13.60
CA ASP A 93 22.80 29.39 13.92
C ASP A 93 22.38 30.69 13.26
N ASP A 94 22.41 31.72 14.08
CA ASP A 94 21.81 33.04 13.97
C ASP A 94 22.04 33.76 12.63
N PRO A 95 21.15 34.69 12.22
CA PRO A 95 21.43 35.53 11.06
C PRO A 95 22.73 36.31 11.32
N ILE A 96 23.77 35.98 10.55
CA ILE A 96 25.02 36.73 10.51
C ILE A 96 24.65 38.16 10.10
N ALA A 97 24.59 39.06 11.09
CA ALA A 97 24.42 40.47 10.86
C ALA A 97 25.66 40.97 10.10
N PHE A 98 25.49 41.20 8.79
CA PHE A 98 26.49 41.84 7.96
C PHE A 98 26.68 43.27 8.46
N ASN A 99 27.74 43.50 9.24
CA ASN A 99 28.14 44.83 9.63
C ASN A 99 28.89 45.48 8.47
N GLU A 100 28.21 46.38 7.76
CA GLU A 100 28.83 47.25 6.76
C GLU A 100 29.89 48.12 7.44
N THR A 101 31.16 47.71 7.31
CA THR A 101 32.29 48.56 7.64
C THR A 101 32.48 49.54 6.49
N GLN A 102 31.95 50.75 6.74
CA GLN A 102 32.26 52.05 6.13
C GLN A 102 33.35 52.03 5.05
N ALA A 103 32.93 52.18 3.79
CA ALA A 103 33.82 52.62 2.73
C ALA A 103 34.22 54.07 3.01
N SER A 104 35.45 54.24 3.48
CA SER A 104 36.13 55.52 3.59
C SER A 104 36.29 56.13 2.20
N THR A 105 35.91 57.40 2.10
CA THR A 105 36.25 58.36 1.06
C THR A 105 37.72 58.24 0.62
N PHE A 106 37.94 58.23 -0.70
CA PHE A 106 39.24 58.56 -1.30
C PHE A 106 39.00 59.61 -2.39
N ASP A 107 39.80 60.67 -2.34
CA ASP A 107 39.72 61.96 -3.06
C ASP A 107 39.67 61.89 -4.59
#